data_AF-W0AEU2-F1
#
_entry.id   AF-W0AEU2-F1
#
_cell.length_a   1.000
_cell.length_b   1.000
_cell.length_c   1.000
_cell.angle_alpha   90.00
_cell.angle_beta   90.00
_cell.angle_gamma   90.00
#
_symmetry.space_group_name_H-M   'P 1'
#
loop_
_entity.id
_entity.type
_entity.pdbx_description
1 polymer ?
#
loop_
_entity_poly.entity_id
_entity_poly.type
_entity_poly.pdbx_seq_one_letter_code
_entity_poly.pdbx_strand_id
1 'polypeptide(L)' 'MRDNWLSNRIFSSYDDIVDHCCFAWNKLVDQPWRIMSIGLRQWAHGF' A
#
# COMPACT_ATOMS: atom_id res chain seq x y z
N MET A 1 -2.37 11.12 -2.77
CA MET A 1 -2.62 10.03 -1.80
C MET A 1 -3.20 10.64 -0.54
N ARG A 2 -4.47 11.05 -0.62
CA ARG A 2 -5.18 11.76 0.44
C ARG A 2 -6.54 11.13 0.71
N ASP A 3 -6.63 9.83 0.46
CA ASP A 3 -7.80 9.05 0.84
C ASP A 3 -7.42 8.21 2.04
N ASN A 4 -8.14 8.43 3.14
CA ASN A 4 -8.01 7.81 4.45
C ASN A 4 -8.40 6.31 4.43
N TRP A 5 -7.83 5.50 3.54
CA TRP A 5 -8.20 4.08 3.41
C TRP A 5 -7.76 3.24 4.62
N LEU A 6 -6.68 3.63 5.29
CA LEU A 6 -6.06 2.90 6.40
C LEU A 6 -6.10 3.64 7.74
N SER A 7 -6.56 4.90 7.75
CA SER A 7 -6.56 5.73 8.96
C SER A 7 -7.86 5.50 9.75
N ASN A 8 -7.76 4.96 10.97
CA ASN A 8 -8.88 4.65 11.89
C ASN A 8 -9.82 3.49 11.48
N ARG A 9 -9.29 2.28 11.24
CA ARG A 9 -10.12 1.06 11.22
C ARG A 9 -9.68 0.10 12.32
N ILE A 10 -10.60 -0.20 13.26
CA ILE A 10 -10.47 -1.36 14.15
C ILE A 10 -10.82 -2.58 13.29
N PHE A 11 -9.81 -3.36 12.93
CA PHE A 11 -10.04 -4.60 12.21
C PHE A 11 -10.69 -5.60 13.17
N SER A 12 -11.81 -6.18 12.76
CA SER A 12 -12.62 -7.04 13.62
C SER A 12 -12.03 -8.45 13.72
N SER A 13 -11.28 -8.87 12.71
CA SER A 13 -10.60 -10.16 12.65
C SER A 13 -9.25 -10.06 11.94
N TYR A 14 -8.40 -11.08 12.12
CA TYR A 14 -7.15 -11.21 11.37
C TYR A 14 -7.42 -11.31 9.86
N ASP A 15 -8.47 -12.02 9.47
CA ASP A 15 -8.85 -12.19 8.06
C ASP A 15 -9.21 -10.85 7.41
N ASP A 16 -9.87 -9.94 8.12
CA ASP A 16 -10.15 -8.59 7.62
C ASP A 16 -8.88 -7.79 7.33
N ILE A 17 -7.82 -7.98 8.12
CA ILE A 17 -6.52 -7.34 7.90
C ILE A 17 -5.89 -7.91 6.63
N VAL A 18 -5.86 -9.24 6.52
CA VAL A 18 -5.27 -9.95 5.39
C VAL A 18 -5.99 -9.57 4.09
N ASP A 19 -7.32 -9.56 4.09
CA ASP A 19 -8.12 -9.17 2.92
C ASP A 19 -7.87 -7.72 2.51
N HIS A 20 -7.78 -6.80 3.47
CA HIS A 20 -7.46 -5.41 3.17
C HIS A 20 -6.05 -5.25 2.60
N CYS A 21 -5.07 -5.97 3.17
CA CYS A 21 -3.71 -6.01 2.67
C CYS A 21 -3.66 -6.58 1.24
N CYS A 22 -4.32 -7.72 0.99
CA CYS A 22 -4.40 -8.33 -0.33
C CYS A 22 -5.03 -7.39 -1.36
N PHE A 23 -6.13 -6.72 -1.01
CA PHE A 23 -6.77 -5.75 -1.88
C PHE A 23 -5.83 -4.57 -2.21
N ALA A 24 -5.20 -3.99 -1.19
CA ALA A 24 -4.29 -2.86 -1.38
C ALA A 24 -3.07 -3.26 -2.22
N TRP A 25 -2.53 -4.45 -2.00
CA TRP A 25 -1.37 -4.96 -2.74
C TRP A 25 -1.70 -5.25 -4.20
N ASN A 26 -2.84 -5.91 -4.46
CA ASN A 26 -3.30 -6.14 -5.83
C ASN A 26 -3.55 -4.83 -6.59
N LYS A 27 -4.14 -3.82 -5.93
CA LYS A 27 -4.31 -2.48 -6.51
C LYS A 27 -2.99 -1.76 -6.78
N LEU A 28 -1.95 -2.04 -6.00
CA LEU A 28 -0.61 -1.50 -6.21
C LEU A 28 0.09 -2.18 -7.40
N VAL A 29 -0.05 -3.51 -7.53
CA VAL A 29 0.49 -4.30 -8.65
C VAL A 29 -0.10 -3.85 -9.99
N ASP A 30 -1.39 -3.51 -10.03
CA ASP A 30 -2.06 -2.93 -11.21
C ASP A 30 -1.52 -1.54 -11.62
N GLN A 31 -0.66 -0.91 -10.80
CA GLN A 31 -0.07 0.41 -11.06
C GLN A 31 1.46 0.34 -11.09
N PRO A 32 2.07 -0.36 -12.07
CA PRO A 32 3.51 -0.58 -12.13
C PRO A 32 4.32 0.74 -12.16
N TRP A 33 3.79 1.79 -12.78
CA TRP A 33 4.42 3.12 -12.79
C TRP A 33 4.53 3.74 -11.40
N ARG A 34 3.56 3.49 -10.52
CA ARG A 34 3.59 3.98 -9.13
C ARG A 34 4.67 3.25 -8.33
N ILE A 35 4.83 1.95 -8.54
CA ILE A 35 5.92 1.15 -7.93
C ILE A 35 7.29 1.68 -8.38
N MET A 36 7.46 1.92 -9.69
CA MET A 36 8.70 2.48 -10.24
C MET A 36 9.02 3.86 -9.65
N SER A 37 8.00 4.72 -9.50
CA SER A 37 8.17 6.04 -8.88
C SER A 37 8.58 5.99 -7.40
N ILE A 38 8.30 4.89 -6.69
CA ILE A 38 8.72 4.68 -5.31
C ILE A 38 10.18 4.22 -5.28
N GLY A 39 10.56 3.30 -6.17
CA GLY A 39 11.94 2.83 -6.29
C GLY A 39 12.93 3.91 -6.71
N LEU A 40 12.48 4.94 -7.43
CA LEU A 40 13.29 6.08 -7.86
C LEU A 40 13.47 7.19 -6.80
N ARG A 41 12.92 7.01 -5.59
CA ARG A 41 12.99 8.05 -4.55
C ARG A 41 14.37 8.08 -3.91
N GLN A 42 14.81 9.28 -3.53
CA GLN A 42 16.13 9.51 -2.95
C GLN A 42 16.40 8.66 -1.70
N TRP A 43 15.39 8.39 -0.86
CA TRP A 43 15.54 7.51 0.30
C TRP A 43 15.78 6.04 -0.07
N ALA A 44 15.32 5.58 -1.24
CA ALA A 44 15.54 4.22 -1.74
C ALA A 44 16.94 4.06 -2.37
N HIS A 45 17.59 5.18 -2.71
CA HIS A 45 18.93 5.24 -3.28
C HIS A 45 19.99 5.76 -2.29
N GLY A 46 19.61 6.03 -1.03
CA GLY A 46 20.50 6.51 0.01
C GLY A 46 21.09 5.36 0.83
N PHE A 47 22.14 4.73 0.30
CA PHE A 47 23.15 3.98 1.05
C PHE A 47 24.54 4.43 0.56
#